data_AF-A0A972CBI6-F1
#
_entry.id   AF-A0A972CBI6-F1
#
_cell.length_a   1.000
_cell.length_b   1.000
_cell.length_c   1.000
_cell.angle_alpha   90.00
_cell.angle_beta   90.00
_cell.angle_gamma   90.00
#
_symmetry.space_group_name_H-M   'P 1'
#
loop_
_entity.id
_entity.type
_entity.pdbx_description
1 polymer ?
#
loop_
_entity_poly.entity_id
_entity_poly.type
_entity_poly.pdbx_seq_one_letter_code
_entity_poly.pdbx_strand_id
1 'polypeptide(L)'
;MHCCQEIQDALIDYINRRLDQPECCRIAVHLSECKACRDEVAFLIKIGRHCCGQAEDVPADMLESAFDKIPNTAGKYRFLDCLEPVYDSLQITCKTLRFAAQFI
;
A
#
# COMPACT_ATOMS: atom_id res chain seq x y z
N MET A 1 1.60 21.34 -14.09
CA MET A 1 0.97 20.19 -14.76
C MET A 1 2.01 19.59 -15.68
N HIS A 2 2.62 18.47 -15.30
CA HIS A 2 3.64 17.80 -16.13
C HIS A 2 2.95 17.04 -17.26
N CYS A 3 3.57 17.02 -18.43
CA CYS A 3 3.03 16.34 -19.60
C CYS A 3 3.17 14.82 -19.43
N CYS A 4 2.18 14.04 -19.88
CA CYS A 4 2.21 12.57 -19.81
C CYS A 4 3.50 12.01 -20.44
N GLN A 5 3.98 12.62 -21.53
CA GLN A 5 5.18 12.17 -22.23
C GLN A 5 6.44 12.17 -21.34
N GLU A 6 6.66 13.25 -20.57
CA GLU A 6 7.81 13.33 -19.65
C GLU A 6 7.73 12.27 -18.54
N ILE A 7 6.52 11.94 -18.10
CA ILE A 7 6.29 10.93 -17.08
C ILE A 7 6.56 9.54 -17.66
N GLN A 8 6.04 9.26 -18.85
CA GLN A 8 6.21 8.01 -19.59
C GLN A 8 7.68 7.68 -19.82
N ASP A 9 8.46 8.66 -20.29
CA ASP A 9 9.89 8.50 -20.53
C ASP A 9 10.67 8.15 -19.25
N ALA A 10 10.19 8.60 -18.08
CA ALA A 10 10.81 8.35 -16.78
C ALA A 10 10.29 7.09 -16.05
N LEU A 11 9.27 6.39 -16.56
CA LEU A 11 8.61 5.31 -15.82
C LEU A 11 9.53 4.11 -15.54
N ILE A 12 10.42 3.79 -16.46
CA ILE A 12 11.35 2.66 -16.28
C ILE A 12 12.31 2.93 -15.13
N ASP A 13 12.85 4.15 -15.05
CA ASP A 13 13.76 4.54 -13.96
C ASP A 13 13.00 4.69 -12.64
N TYR A 14 11.76 5.17 -12.68
CA TYR A 14 10.88 5.21 -11.53
C TYR A 14 10.58 3.81 -10.96
N ILE A 15 10.19 2.85 -11.80
CA ILE A 15 9.89 1.46 -11.39
C ILE A 15 11.14 0.81 -10.79
N ASN A 16 12.31 1.05 -11.41
CA ASN A 16 13.59 0.48 -10.96
C ASN A 16 14.24 1.27 -9.81
N ARG A 17 13.57 2.29 -9.26
CA ARG A 17 14.06 3.14 -8.16
C ARG A 17 15.42 3.79 -8.43
N ARG A 18 15.62 4.27 -9.67
CA ARG A 18 16.86 4.94 -10.11
C ARG A 18 16.79 6.46 -10.06
N LEU A 19 15.61 7.00 -9.75
CA LEU A 19 15.37 8.44 -9.64
C LEU A 19 15.60 8.94 -8.22
N ASP A 20 15.85 10.24 -8.10
CA ASP A 20 15.96 10.87 -6.79
C ASP A 20 14.57 11.05 -6.12
N GLN A 21 14.57 11.45 -4.85
CA GLN A 21 13.34 11.65 -4.08
C GLN A 21 12.38 12.69 -4.70
N PRO A 22 12.82 13.90 -5.11
CA PRO A 22 11.91 14.88 -5.69
C PRO A 22 11.31 14.41 -7.01
N GLU A 23 12.05 13.69 -7.85
CA GLU A 23 11.53 13.10 -9.08
C GLU A 23 10.51 12.00 -8.81
N CYS A 24 10.77 11.13 -7.83
CA CYS A 24 9.80 10.12 -7.40
C CYS A 24 8.49 10.75 -6.92
N CYS A 25 8.57 11.79 -6.08
CA CYS A 25 7.39 12.50 -5.59
C CYS A 25 6.59 13.12 -6.75
N ARG A 26 7.28 13.74 -7.72
CA ARG A 26 6.67 14.35 -8.90
C ARG A 26 5.89 13.32 -9.73
N ILE A 27 6.50 12.17 -10.00
CA ILE A 27 5.86 11.08 -10.76
C ILE A 27 4.67 10.51 -9.97
N ALA A 28 4.84 10.28 -8.67
CA ALA A 28 3.76 9.76 -7.82
C ALA A 28 2.52 10.68 -7.81
N VAL A 29 2.71 12.01 -7.76
CA VAL A 29 1.61 12.98 -7.85
C VAL A 29 0.90 12.86 -9.20
N HIS A 30 1.64 12.84 -10.31
CA HIS A 30 1.02 12.68 -11.64
C HIS A 30 0.26 11.35 -11.78
N LEU A 31 0.83 10.26 -11.30
CA LEU A 31 0.18 8.94 -11.31
C LEU A 31 -1.10 8.93 -10.47
N SER A 32 -1.23 9.75 -9.44
CA SER A 32 -2.47 9.84 -8.66
C SER A 32 -3.63 10.45 -9.46
N GLU A 33 -3.31 11.32 -10.42
CA GLU A 33 -4.30 12.07 -11.20
C GLU A 33 -4.53 11.48 -12.61
N CYS A 34 -3.51 10.89 -13.23
CA CYS A 34 -3.55 10.45 -14.63
C CYS A 34 -3.77 8.95 -14.80
N LYS A 35 -4.94 8.55 -15.31
CA LYS A 35 -5.26 7.14 -15.57
C LYS A 35 -4.35 6.51 -16.64
N ALA A 36 -4.08 7.21 -17.74
CA ALA A 36 -3.28 6.67 -18.84
C ALA A 36 -1.88 6.25 -18.39
N CYS A 37 -1.21 7.12 -17.63
CA CYS A 37 0.12 6.82 -17.08
C CYS A 37 0.08 5.69 -16.04
N ARG A 38 -1.00 5.56 -15.25
CA ARG A 38 -1.17 4.40 -14.34
C ARG A 38 -1.29 3.08 -15.10
N ASP A 39 -2.09 3.06 -16.15
CA ASP A 39 -2.31 1.86 -16.95
C ASP A 39 -0.98 1.41 -17.61
N GLU A 40 -0.17 2.36 -18.06
CA GLU A 40 1.16 2.09 -18.62
C GLU A 40 2.15 1.58 -17.57
N VAL A 41 2.25 2.22 -16.40
CA VAL A 41 3.08 1.71 -15.29
C VAL A 41 2.69 0.27 -14.93
N ALA A 42 1.37 0.00 -14.83
CA ALA A 42 0.88 -1.33 -14.51
C ALA A 42 1.28 -2.37 -15.57
N PHE A 43 1.23 -1.98 -16.85
CA PHE A 43 1.66 -2.82 -17.96
C PHE A 43 3.17 -3.10 -17.93
N LEU A 44 4.01 -2.08 -17.71
CA LEU A 44 5.46 -2.22 -17.59
C LEU A 44 5.86 -3.12 -16.43
N ILE A 45 5.20 -2.99 -15.27
CA ILE A 45 5.41 -3.88 -14.11
C ILE A 45 5.05 -5.32 -14.46
N LYS A 46 3.93 -5.52 -15.17
CA LYS A 46 3.49 -6.86 -15.58
C LYS A 46 4.50 -7.51 -16.53
N ILE A 47 5.01 -6.76 -17.52
CA ILE A 47 6.07 -7.25 -18.40
C ILE A 47 7.32 -7.57 -17.59
N GLY A 48 7.76 -6.68 -16.70
CA GLY A 48 8.94 -6.90 -15.86
C GLY A 48 8.85 -8.21 -15.08
N ARG A 49 7.69 -8.51 -14.48
CA ARG A 49 7.45 -9.80 -13.80
C ARG A 49 7.52 -11.01 -14.73
N HIS A 50 7.05 -10.89 -15.97
CA HIS A 50 7.16 -11.97 -16.95
C HIS A 50 8.60 -12.16 -17.46
N CYS A 51 9.35 -11.07 -17.65
CA CYS A 51 10.73 -11.10 -18.14
C CYS A 51 11.75 -11.53 -17.08
N CYS A 52 11.53 -11.21 -15.81
CA CYS A 52 12.42 -11.60 -14.71
C CYS A 52 12.34 -13.08 -14.35
N GLY A 53 11.56 -13.89 -15.07
CA GLY A 53 11.37 -15.30 -14.75
C GLY A 53 10.65 -15.47 -13.41
N GLN A 54 10.10 -16.66 -13.18
CA GLN A 54 9.75 -17.06 -11.81
C GLN A 54 11.00 -16.81 -10.97
N ALA A 55 10.90 -15.93 -9.96
CA ALA A 55 11.99 -15.73 -9.01
C ALA A 55 12.48 -17.13 -8.62
N GLU A 56 13.76 -17.42 -8.88
CA GLU A 56 14.36 -18.69 -8.48
C GLU A 56 13.91 -18.99 -7.06
N ASP A 57 13.42 -20.22 -6.82
CA ASP A 57 12.88 -20.61 -5.53
C ASP A 57 13.84 -20.13 -4.44
N VAL A 58 13.33 -19.24 -3.57
CA VAL A 58 14.13 -18.68 -2.49
C VAL A 58 14.80 -19.86 -1.77
N PRO A 59 16.13 -19.86 -1.63
CA PRO A 59 16.84 -20.97 -0.99
C PRO A 59 16.19 -21.34 0.35
N ALA A 60 16.00 -22.64 0.60
CA ALA A 60 15.22 -23.12 1.74
C ALA A 60 15.76 -22.59 3.09
N ASP A 61 17.07 -22.44 3.20
CA ASP A 61 17.75 -21.86 4.37
C ASP A 61 17.40 -20.38 4.60
N MET A 62 17.18 -19.60 3.54
CA MET A 62 16.70 -18.22 3.64
C MET A 62 15.24 -18.14 4.08
N LEU A 63 14.39 -19.07 3.61
CA LEU A 63 13.00 -19.18 4.05
C LEU A 63 12.90 -19.53 5.54
N GLU A 64 13.67 -20.51 5.98
CA GLU A 64 13.68 -20.97 7.38
C GLU A 64 14.18 -19.89 8.33
N SER A 65 15.21 -19.15 7.94
CA SER A 65 15.84 -18.12 8.79
C SER A 65 15.28 -16.70 8.61
N ALA A 66 14.33 -16.49 7.69
CA ALA A 66 13.76 -15.16 7.39
C ALA A 66 13.15 -14.48 8.62
N PHE A 67 12.55 -15.27 9.52
CA PHE A 67 11.83 -14.77 10.68
C PHE A 67 12.68 -14.73 11.95
N ASP A 68 13.85 -15.35 11.97
CA ASP A 68 14.72 -15.43 13.15
C ASP A 68 15.24 -14.07 13.61
N LYS A 69 15.36 -13.12 12.66
CA LYS A 69 15.83 -11.75 12.91
C LYS A 69 14.69 -10.75 13.07
N ILE A 70 13.43 -11.16 12.88
CA ILE A 70 12.30 -10.29 13.19
C ILE A 70 12.20 -10.26 14.71
N PRO A 71 12.38 -9.09 15.36
CA PRO A 71 12.27 -9.02 16.80
C PRO A 71 10.89 -9.57 17.17
N ASN A 72 10.86 -10.54 18.08
CA ASN A 72 9.64 -11.06 18.66
C ASN A 72 8.99 -9.95 19.50
N THR A 73 8.38 -8.98 18.82
CA THR A 73 7.37 -8.12 19.41
C THR A 73 6.15 -9.02 19.55
N ALA A 74 6.19 -9.87 20.58
CA ALA A 74 5.07 -10.71 20.98
C ALA A 74 3.78 -9.91 20.79
N GLY A 75 2.94 -10.40 19.88
CA GLY A 75 1.76 -9.70 19.40
C GLY A 75 0.94 -9.17 20.57
N LYS A 76 0.98 -7.85 20.75
CA LYS A 76 -0.01 -7.10 21.54
C LYS A 76 -1.21 -6.70 20.70
N TYR A 77 -1.49 -7.39 19.60
CA TYR A 77 -2.81 -7.32 18.99
C TYR A 77 -3.64 -8.42 19.65
N ARG A 78 -4.25 -8.13 20.80
CA ARG A 78 -5.29 -8.99 21.35
C ARG A 78 -6.43 -8.95 20.35
N PHE A 79 -7.04 -10.10 20.07
CA PHE A 79 -8.28 -10.18 19.28
C PHE A 79 -9.34 -9.14 19.69
N LEU A 80 -9.33 -8.75 20.98
CA LEU A 80 -10.16 -7.70 21.55
C LEU A 80 -9.89 -6.29 20.99
N ASP A 81 -8.65 -5.98 20.61
CA ASP A 81 -8.28 -4.67 20.06
C ASP A 81 -8.88 -4.45 18.65
N CYS A 82 -9.16 -5.55 17.92
CA CYS A 82 -9.90 -5.50 16.65
C CYS A 82 -11.40 -5.19 16.84
N LEU A 83 -11.93 -5.39 18.05
CA LEU A 83 -13.34 -5.14 18.38
C LEU A 83 -13.57 -3.72 18.93
N GLU A 84 -12.50 -2.97 19.22
CA GLU A 84 -12.57 -1.59 19.73
C GLU A 84 -13.37 -0.67 18.78
N PRO A 85 -13.15 -0.68 17.45
CA PRO A 85 -13.96 0.14 16.53
C PRO A 85 -15.45 -0.25 16.49
N VAL A 86 -15.76 -1.54 16.71
CA VAL A 86 -17.13 -2.05 16.76
C VAL A 86 -17.83 -1.57 18.04
N TYR A 87 -17.12 -1.63 19.16
CA TYR A 87 -17.61 -1.12 20.45
C TYR A 87 -17.89 0.38 20.38
N ASP A 88 -16.98 1.17 19.82
CA ASP A 88 -17.14 2.62 19.67
C ASP A 88 -18.35 2.97 18.80
N SER A 89 -18.52 2.25 17.69
CA SER A 89 -19.66 2.43 16.79
C SER A 89 -21.00 2.18 17.48
N LEU A 90 -21.09 1.13 18.29
CA LEU A 90 -22.27 0.82 19.10
C LEU A 90 -22.51 1.87 20.19
N GLN A 91 -21.44 2.33 20.86
CA GLN A 91 -21.55 3.33 21.91
C GLN A 91 -22.09 4.67 21.38
N ILE A 92 -21.59 5.12 20.23
CA ILE A 92 -22.07 6.35 19.57
C ILE A 92 -23.54 6.20 19.21
N THR A 93 -23.93 5.08 18.59
CA THR A 93 -25.32 4.81 18.21
C THR A 93 -26.25 4.86 19.42
N CYS A 94 -25.88 4.21 20.53
CA CYS A 94 -26.64 4.24 21.78
C CYS A 94 -26.77 5.66 22.37
N LYS A 95 -25.71 6.47 22.35
CA LYS A 95 -25.75 7.86 22.82
C LYS A 95 -26.66 8.72 21.96
N THR A 96 -26.60 8.56 20.64
CA THR A 96 -27.45 9.27 19.68
C THR A 96 -28.92 8.91 19.85
N LEU A 97 -29.24 7.62 20.02
CA LEU A 97 -30.61 7.17 20.29
C LEU A 97 -31.14 7.71 21.62
N ARG A 98 -30.32 7.69 22.68
CA ARG A 98 -30.69 8.24 23.98
C ARG A 98 -30.95 9.74 23.90
N PHE A 99 -30.12 10.47 23.16
CA PHE A 99 -30.33 11.90 22.91
C PHE A 99 -31.61 12.14 22.12
N ALA A 100 -31.84 11.40 21.03
CA ALA A 100 -33.07 11.53 20.25
C ALA A 100 -34.33 11.23 21.08
N ALA A 101 -34.27 10.25 21.97
CA ALA A 101 -35.36 9.91 22.89
C ALA A 101 -35.66 10.99 23.94
N GLN A 102 -34.80 12.00 24.14
CA GLN A 102 -35.09 13.15 25.01
C GLN A 102 -35.98 14.20 24.33
N PHE A 103 -36.16 14.12 23.01
CA PHE A 103 -36.97 15.04 22.20
C PHE A 103 -38.28 14.41 21.70
N ILE A 104 -38.61 13.20 22.17
CA ILE A 104 -39.87 12.48 21.96
C ILE A 104 -40.58 12.41 23.32
#